data_AF-A0A3M2A6I8-F1
#
_entry.id   AF-A0A3M2A6I8-F1
#
_cell.length_a   1.000
_cell.length_b   1.000
_cell.length_c   1.000
_cell.angle_alpha   90.00
_cell.angle_beta   90.00
_cell.angle_gamma   90.00
#
_symmetry.space_group_name_H-M   'P 1'
#
loop_
_entity.id
_entity.type
_entity.pdbx_description
1 polymer ?
#
loop_
_entity_poly.entity_id
_entity_poly.type
_entity_poly.pdbx_seq_one_letter_code
_entity_poly.pdbx_strand_id
1 'polypeptide(L)'
;MTALVAAVPAASVAPVASWAVVAALGLVALYFVVRFDVFALLAFERIDPRPAALYRIVFGLVVLWAMVDLLPWAEILMTDEGIYLPSRARRSFGGRLDELWDPEHGFEGPLAALRALATRGSILHLRADPPFVHAVFVAAIAALVAMIVGYRTRVATLLAWWLVEQIYRYDPIYYNGGDIVVRIFLFLGVFTDWGRAYSLDAWRNRRRAIAEGDGRIPPLRRIPAWPLRLAMLQLAIIYTATGWLKMGETWWNGTALYYALSLDHFVRWPMSSLAAWGQRTGVLWVATHLVHAWEMLFPLAVVGAIVRGYLRHRDAGTWPHAGPARRWAGHLAACTACGLAGFAGGHAVAAYLPPHVRRAAAVSWTEAAVLGPVLAAVGVAAYAAFVALCLRAPGRARTLARTALGLGPWLGFGFLMHLGIDLLMNVGIFAEVMIATYLAWLSGRHVDRWWRIVGTRRSPPPPDVGPWHALLSLPVRLARRVPRPSYVVAHAPDERAVRRATLLRPWDLAGRLRFDEAPDLAAGAVELRDPSGKPLSVASAGAALARILPGLWPWVLVAWIGPVGRFVARRFLDADVRGA
;
A
#
# COMPACT_ATOMS: atom_id res chain seq x y z
N MET A 1 6.22 -39.13 -40.00
CA MET A 1 5.83 -37.81 -40.55
C MET A 1 5.54 -36.84 -39.41
N THR A 2 6.61 -36.38 -38.77
CA THR A 2 6.62 -35.29 -37.79
C THR A 2 6.58 -33.98 -38.57
N ALA A 3 5.38 -33.46 -38.84
CA ALA A 3 5.25 -32.08 -39.27
C ALA A 3 5.79 -31.21 -38.11
N LEU A 4 6.97 -30.63 -38.29
CA LEU A 4 7.38 -29.47 -37.51
C LEU A 4 6.28 -28.42 -37.70
N VAL A 5 5.42 -28.31 -36.70
CA VAL A 5 4.50 -27.18 -36.54
C VAL A 5 5.42 -25.98 -36.32
N ALA A 6 5.84 -25.35 -37.42
CA ALA A 6 6.77 -24.24 -37.44
C ALA A 6 6.25 -23.20 -36.45
N ALA A 7 7.02 -22.97 -35.37
CA ALA A 7 6.67 -21.96 -34.41
C ALA A 7 6.66 -20.62 -35.14
N VAL A 8 5.50 -19.99 -35.24
CA VAL A 8 5.43 -18.58 -35.61
C VAL A 8 6.28 -17.85 -34.56
N PRO A 9 7.37 -17.16 -34.93
CA PRO A 9 8.22 -16.52 -33.95
C PRO A 9 7.37 -15.57 -33.14
N ALA A 10 7.45 -15.61 -31.79
CA ALA A 10 6.75 -14.68 -30.92
C ALA A 10 6.92 -13.21 -31.37
N ALA A 11 8.05 -12.91 -32.02
CA ALA A 11 8.37 -11.65 -32.68
C ALA A 11 7.34 -11.16 -33.72
N SER A 12 6.59 -12.05 -34.37
CA SER A 12 5.61 -11.67 -35.41
C SER A 12 4.21 -11.39 -34.86
N VAL A 13 3.87 -11.91 -33.68
CA VAL A 13 2.54 -11.74 -33.04
C VAL A 13 2.58 -10.67 -31.93
N ALA A 14 3.75 -10.48 -31.30
CA ALA A 14 3.94 -9.49 -30.25
C ALA A 14 3.52 -8.06 -30.64
N PRO A 15 3.84 -7.54 -31.85
CA PRO A 15 3.46 -6.17 -32.21
C PRO A 15 1.95 -5.96 -32.23
N VAL A 16 1.18 -6.92 -32.77
CA VAL A 16 -0.28 -6.83 -32.89
C VAL A 16 -0.94 -6.85 -31.51
N ALA A 17 -0.51 -7.76 -30.64
CA ALA A 17 -1.01 -7.83 -29.26
C ALA A 17 -0.64 -6.56 -28.46
N SER A 18 0.59 -6.05 -28.62
CA SER A 18 1.02 -4.81 -27.98
C SER A 18 0.19 -3.61 -28.45
N TRP A 19 -0.07 -3.47 -29.75
CA TRP A 19 -0.92 -2.40 -30.27
C TRP A 19 -2.38 -2.55 -29.80
N ALA A 20 -2.89 -3.77 -29.67
CA ALA A 20 -4.22 -4.01 -29.10
C ALA A 20 -4.29 -3.57 -27.63
N VAL A 21 -3.25 -3.81 -26.82
CA VAL A 21 -3.17 -3.29 -25.44
C VAL A 21 -3.14 -1.76 -25.42
N VAL A 22 -2.31 -1.14 -26.25
CA VAL A 22 -2.22 0.33 -26.35
C VAL A 22 -3.55 0.94 -26.76
N ALA A 23 -4.22 0.35 -27.76
CA ALA A 23 -5.54 0.78 -28.22
C ALA A 23 -6.61 0.58 -27.13
N ALA A 24 -6.58 -0.54 -26.39
CA ALA A 24 -7.47 -0.77 -25.27
C ALA A 24 -7.29 0.30 -24.17
N LEU A 25 -6.04 0.63 -23.82
CA LEU A 25 -5.74 1.71 -22.86
C LEU A 25 -6.20 3.07 -23.38
N GLY A 26 -6.00 3.36 -24.67
CA GLY A 26 -6.50 4.56 -25.33
C GLY A 26 -8.02 4.67 -25.28
N LEU A 27 -8.75 3.57 -25.47
CA LEU A 27 -10.21 3.52 -25.35
C LEU A 27 -10.69 3.66 -23.91
N VAL A 28 -9.96 3.15 -22.91
CA VAL A 28 -10.24 3.41 -21.49
C VAL A 28 -10.04 4.90 -21.17
N ALA A 29 -8.99 5.53 -21.69
CA ALA A 29 -8.79 6.97 -21.57
C ALA A 29 -9.93 7.75 -22.25
N LEU A 30 -10.31 7.36 -23.48
CA LEU A 30 -11.42 7.94 -24.22
C LEU A 30 -12.74 7.80 -23.46
N TYR A 31 -12.99 6.65 -22.82
CA TYR A 31 -14.15 6.47 -21.94
C TYR A 31 -14.19 7.56 -20.87
N PHE A 32 -13.08 7.82 -20.17
CA PHE A 32 -13.02 8.85 -19.13
C PHE A 32 -13.04 10.28 -19.67
N VAL A 33 -12.61 10.52 -20.91
CA VAL A 33 -12.79 11.82 -21.59
C VAL A 33 -14.26 12.06 -21.92
N VAL A 34 -14.94 11.09 -22.55
CA VAL A 34 -16.36 11.17 -22.91
C VAL A 34 -17.25 11.22 -21.66
N ARG A 35 -16.90 10.40 -20.65
CA ARG A 35 -17.53 10.30 -19.34
C ARG A 35 -16.71 10.97 -18.25
N PHE A 36 -16.26 12.19 -18.52
CA PHE A 36 -15.52 13.00 -17.54
C PHE A 36 -16.29 13.22 -16.24
N ASP A 37 -17.62 13.23 -16.31
CA ASP A 37 -18.52 13.23 -15.13
C ASP A 37 -18.24 12.05 -14.19
N VAL A 38 -18.07 10.84 -14.75
CA VAL A 38 -17.74 9.63 -13.98
C VAL A 38 -16.28 9.68 -13.52
N PHE A 39 -15.36 10.11 -14.39
CA PHE A 39 -13.95 10.27 -14.02
C PHE A 39 -13.80 11.22 -12.84
N ALA A 40 -14.40 12.40 -12.92
CA ALA A 40 -14.29 13.44 -11.92
C ALA A 40 -14.90 13.01 -10.59
N LEU A 41 -16.09 12.37 -10.62
CA LEU A 41 -16.72 11.84 -9.43
C LEU A 41 -15.82 10.79 -8.76
N LEU A 42 -15.23 9.90 -9.55
CA LEU A 42 -14.33 8.88 -9.06
C LEU A 42 -13.03 9.56 -8.57
N ALA A 43 -12.19 10.10 -9.44
CA ALA A 43 -10.87 10.62 -9.10
C ALA A 43 -10.90 11.70 -7.99
N PHE A 44 -11.86 12.62 -8.00
CA PHE A 44 -11.85 13.80 -7.12
C PHE A 44 -12.77 13.68 -5.90
N GLU A 45 -13.38 12.51 -5.65
CA GLU A 45 -14.13 12.25 -4.42
C GLU A 45 -13.26 12.57 -3.18
N ARG A 46 -13.88 13.19 -2.18
CA ARG A 46 -13.25 13.45 -0.88
C ARG A 46 -13.45 12.27 0.05
N ILE A 47 -12.36 11.58 0.38
CA ILE A 47 -12.35 10.35 1.19
C ILE A 47 -11.75 10.57 2.58
N ASP A 48 -11.96 9.60 3.45
CA ASP A 48 -11.38 9.54 4.80
C ASP A 48 -9.83 9.52 4.72
N PRO A 49 -9.12 10.41 5.44
CA PRO A 49 -7.66 10.46 5.41
C PRO A 49 -6.95 9.37 6.24
N ARG A 50 -7.66 8.64 7.10
CA ARG A 50 -7.04 7.68 8.04
C ARG A 50 -6.31 6.52 7.35
N PRO A 51 -6.85 5.89 6.28
CA PRO A 51 -6.10 4.89 5.51
C PRO A 51 -4.79 5.45 4.94
N ALA A 52 -4.82 6.66 4.38
CA ALA A 52 -3.63 7.30 3.83
C ALA A 52 -2.59 7.60 4.92
N ALA A 53 -3.03 8.01 6.11
CA ALA A 53 -2.15 8.24 7.25
C ALA A 53 -1.50 6.95 7.78
N LEU A 54 -2.23 5.83 7.83
CA LEU A 54 -1.63 4.53 8.14
C LEU A 54 -0.65 4.11 7.05
N TYR A 55 -1.03 4.35 5.78
CA TYR A 55 -0.17 4.05 4.65
C TYR A 55 1.18 4.77 4.77
N ARG A 56 1.17 6.09 5.02
CA ARG A 56 2.38 6.89 5.31
C ARG A 56 3.26 6.28 6.40
N ILE A 57 2.66 5.86 7.52
CA ILE A 57 3.40 5.33 8.68
C ILE A 57 4.01 3.97 8.34
N VAL A 58 3.20 3.01 7.89
CA VAL A 58 3.66 1.63 7.66
C VAL A 58 4.63 1.58 6.49
N PHE A 59 4.30 2.22 5.37
CA PHE A 59 5.19 2.29 4.22
C PHE A 59 6.47 3.06 4.56
N GLY A 60 6.35 4.18 5.26
CA GLY A 60 7.52 4.94 5.71
C GLY A 60 8.43 4.13 6.63
N LEU A 61 7.89 3.30 7.52
CA LEU A 61 8.67 2.41 8.38
C LEU A 61 9.43 1.34 7.58
N VAL A 62 8.80 0.75 6.55
CA VAL A 62 9.47 -0.20 5.65
C VAL A 62 10.63 0.48 4.92
N VAL A 63 10.41 1.69 4.38
CA VAL A 63 11.46 2.43 3.68
C VAL A 63 12.57 2.89 4.64
N LEU A 64 12.21 3.32 5.84
CA LEU A 64 13.18 3.67 6.88
C LEU A 64 14.05 2.47 7.25
N TRP A 65 13.44 1.30 7.44
CA TRP A 65 14.18 0.07 7.68
C TRP A 65 15.14 -0.23 6.55
N ALA A 66 14.70 -0.14 5.29
CA ALA A 66 15.57 -0.33 4.12
C ALA A 66 16.77 0.61 4.11
N MET A 67 16.59 1.89 4.45
CA MET A 67 17.69 2.86 4.51
C MET A 67 18.66 2.60 5.67
N VAL A 68 18.14 2.14 6.81
CA VAL A 68 18.96 1.78 7.98
C VAL A 68 19.75 0.49 7.72
N ASP A 69 19.13 -0.49 7.06
CA ASP A 69 19.76 -1.76 6.69
C ASP A 69 20.84 -1.58 5.61
N LEU A 70 20.66 -0.61 4.70
CA LEU A 70 21.63 -0.26 3.68
C LEU A 70 22.80 0.58 4.20
N LEU A 71 22.62 1.33 5.29
CA LEU A 71 23.63 2.26 5.82
C LEU A 71 25.00 1.63 6.12
N PRO A 72 25.11 0.44 6.73
CA PRO A 72 26.40 -0.24 6.94
C PRO A 72 27.14 -0.57 5.64
N TRP A 73 26.42 -0.65 4.52
CA TRP A 73 26.98 -0.95 3.21
C TRP A 73 27.24 0.31 2.37
N ALA A 74 26.97 1.50 2.91
CA ALA A 74 27.11 2.75 2.18
C ALA A 74 28.55 2.99 1.69
N GLU A 75 29.56 2.68 2.51
CA GLU A 75 30.96 2.83 2.13
C GLU A 75 31.30 1.96 0.91
N ILE A 76 31.03 0.65 1.00
CA ILE A 76 31.39 -0.30 -0.06
C ILE A 76 30.57 -0.12 -1.35
N LEU A 77 29.30 0.32 -1.25
CA LEU A 77 28.40 0.43 -2.40
C LEU A 77 28.37 1.82 -3.04
N MET A 78 28.66 2.88 -2.27
CA MET A 78 28.34 4.26 -2.69
C MET A 78 29.49 5.25 -2.65
N THR A 79 30.62 4.88 -2.08
CA THR A 79 31.75 5.81 -1.94
C THR A 79 32.82 5.61 -3.00
N ASP A 80 33.76 6.55 -3.08
CA ASP A 80 35.00 6.44 -3.84
C ASP A 80 36.00 5.42 -3.28
N GLU A 81 35.77 4.91 -2.07
CA GLU A 81 36.49 3.79 -1.47
C GLU A 81 35.82 2.43 -1.75
N GLY A 82 34.66 2.43 -2.40
CA GLY A 82 33.83 1.25 -2.66
C GLY A 82 34.18 0.46 -3.93
N ILE A 83 33.26 -0.45 -4.31
CA ILE A 83 33.42 -1.36 -5.46
C ILE A 83 33.44 -0.58 -6.78
N TYR A 84 32.59 0.44 -6.91
CA TYR A 84 32.53 1.30 -8.08
C TYR A 84 33.05 2.69 -7.78
N LEU A 85 34.18 3.04 -8.42
CA LEU A 85 34.65 4.42 -8.47
C LEU A 85 33.54 5.33 -9.06
N PRO A 86 33.33 6.54 -8.53
CA PRO A 86 32.25 7.43 -8.97
C PRO A 86 32.24 7.72 -10.47
N SER A 87 33.43 7.78 -11.10
CA SER A 87 33.56 7.97 -12.55
C SER A 87 33.10 6.76 -13.37
N ARG A 88 33.21 5.54 -12.82
CA ARG A 88 32.65 4.33 -13.44
C ARG A 88 31.15 4.25 -13.19
N ALA A 89 30.70 4.49 -11.96
CA ALA A 89 29.27 4.52 -11.63
C ALA A 89 28.52 5.54 -12.51
N ARG A 90 29.06 6.76 -12.68
CA ARG A 90 28.47 7.79 -13.54
C ARG A 90 28.33 7.37 -14.99
N ARG A 91 29.38 6.76 -15.57
CA ARG A 91 29.34 6.28 -16.96
C ARG A 91 28.39 5.10 -17.15
N SER A 92 28.35 4.17 -16.19
CA SER A 92 27.50 2.98 -16.30
C SER A 92 26.04 3.26 -15.99
N PHE A 93 25.75 4.12 -15.00
CA PHE A 93 24.44 4.23 -14.37
C PHE A 93 23.88 5.66 -14.36
N GLY A 94 24.73 6.68 -14.52
CA GLY A 94 24.34 8.09 -14.53
C GLY A 94 23.54 8.55 -15.75
N GLY A 95 23.35 7.68 -16.76
CA GLY A 95 22.71 8.06 -18.03
C GLY A 95 23.62 9.02 -18.81
N ARG A 96 23.08 10.17 -19.23
CA ARG A 96 23.84 11.20 -19.96
C ARG A 96 24.58 12.18 -19.05
N LEU A 97 24.74 11.84 -17.78
CA LEU A 97 25.37 12.77 -16.82
C LEU A 97 26.86 12.97 -17.12
N ASP A 98 27.51 11.97 -17.71
CA ASP A 98 28.88 12.04 -18.22
C ASP A 98 29.06 12.99 -19.42
N GLU A 99 28.02 13.16 -20.25
CA GLU A 99 27.99 14.16 -21.33
C GLU A 99 27.69 15.58 -20.82
N LEU A 100 27.00 15.72 -19.69
CA LEU A 100 26.46 16.99 -19.20
C LEU A 100 27.29 17.62 -18.09
N TRP A 101 28.15 16.83 -17.43
CA TRP A 101 28.93 17.26 -16.27
C TRP A 101 30.28 16.56 -16.21
N ASP A 102 31.34 17.33 -15.99
CA ASP A 102 32.68 16.82 -15.68
C ASP A 102 33.21 17.36 -14.34
N PRO A 103 34.14 16.64 -13.69
CA PRO A 103 34.67 17.05 -12.39
C PRO A 103 35.47 18.35 -12.39
N GLU A 104 36.06 18.74 -13.51
CA GLU A 104 36.96 19.90 -13.61
C GLU A 104 36.18 21.18 -13.92
N HIS A 105 35.20 21.12 -14.82
CA HIS A 105 34.47 22.30 -15.31
C HIS A 105 33.01 22.34 -14.86
N GLY A 106 32.49 21.27 -14.26
CA GLY A 106 31.11 21.20 -13.77
C GLY A 106 30.09 21.09 -14.90
N PHE A 107 28.95 21.78 -14.76
CA PHE A 107 27.94 21.86 -15.83
C PHE A 107 28.30 22.97 -16.81
N GLU A 108 28.22 22.70 -18.12
CA GLU A 108 28.43 23.71 -19.17
C GLU A 108 27.47 24.92 -19.08
N GLY A 109 26.35 24.77 -18.36
CA GLY A 109 25.45 25.86 -18.02
C GLY A 109 24.16 25.41 -17.32
N PRO A 110 23.25 26.36 -17.00
CA PRO A 110 22.01 26.06 -16.27
C PRO A 110 21.11 25.04 -16.99
N LEU A 111 21.09 25.06 -18.33
CA LEU A 111 20.30 24.11 -19.11
C LEU A 111 20.86 22.69 -19.04
N ALA A 112 22.19 22.51 -18.97
CA ALA A 112 22.82 21.20 -18.77
C ALA A 112 22.47 20.65 -17.38
N ALA A 113 22.51 21.50 -16.34
CA ALA A 113 22.08 21.13 -15.00
C ALA A 113 20.58 20.74 -14.94
N LEU A 114 19.70 21.48 -15.63
CA LEU A 114 18.28 21.13 -15.72
C LEU A 114 18.05 19.83 -16.50
N ARG A 115 18.78 19.62 -17.60
CA ARG A 115 18.74 18.36 -18.38
C ARG A 115 19.22 17.17 -17.54
N ALA A 116 20.21 17.38 -16.68
CA ALA A 116 20.70 16.34 -15.78
C ALA A 116 19.62 15.82 -14.83
N LEU A 117 18.66 16.66 -14.41
CA LEU A 117 17.50 16.22 -13.60
C LEU A 117 16.59 15.24 -14.35
N ALA A 118 16.55 15.30 -15.69
CA ALA A 118 15.80 14.38 -16.52
C ALA A 118 16.59 13.09 -16.86
N THR A 119 17.87 13.01 -16.49
CA THR A 119 18.69 11.81 -16.66
C THR A 119 18.49 10.82 -15.51
N ARG A 120 19.12 9.64 -15.62
CA ARG A 120 19.20 8.65 -14.53
C ARG A 120 20.23 9.02 -13.46
N GLY A 121 20.90 10.16 -13.60
CA GLY A 121 21.90 10.67 -12.66
C GLY A 121 21.39 10.82 -11.23
N SER A 122 22.37 10.84 -10.32
CA SER A 122 22.22 11.01 -8.87
C SER A 122 23.25 12.04 -8.43
N ILE A 123 22.97 12.81 -7.38
CA ILE A 123 23.97 13.70 -6.77
C ILE A 123 25.22 12.94 -6.30
N LEU A 124 25.08 11.66 -5.96
CA LEU A 124 26.19 10.79 -5.55
C LEU A 124 27.16 10.51 -6.72
N HIS A 125 26.71 10.64 -7.97
CA HIS A 125 27.59 10.58 -9.13
C HIS A 125 28.49 11.81 -9.27
N LEU A 126 28.14 12.93 -8.65
CA LEU A 126 28.91 14.18 -8.70
C LEU A 126 29.99 14.18 -7.61
N ARG A 127 29.64 13.70 -6.41
CA ARG A 127 30.49 13.65 -5.23
C ARG A 127 30.13 12.41 -4.40
N ALA A 128 31.11 11.62 -4.01
CA ALA A 128 30.89 10.36 -3.30
C ALA A 128 31.92 10.06 -2.20
N ASP A 129 32.60 11.07 -1.64
CA ASP A 129 33.42 10.83 -0.44
C ASP A 129 32.54 10.33 0.73
N PRO A 130 33.09 9.51 1.65
CA PRO A 130 32.31 8.92 2.74
C PRO A 130 31.49 9.93 3.56
N PRO A 131 32.04 11.10 3.98
CA PRO A 131 31.27 12.09 4.72
C PRO A 131 30.03 12.59 3.97
N PHE A 132 30.15 12.83 2.65
CA PHE A 132 29.03 13.28 1.83
C PHE A 132 27.95 12.21 1.68
N VAL A 133 28.35 10.96 1.39
CA VAL A 133 27.42 9.83 1.28
C VAL A 133 26.66 9.64 2.59
N HIS A 134 27.35 9.59 3.73
CA HIS A 134 26.71 9.46 5.04
C HIS A 134 25.78 10.64 5.36
N ALA A 135 26.15 11.87 4.99
CA ALA A 135 25.27 13.03 5.15
C ALA A 135 23.96 12.87 4.36
N VAL A 136 24.01 12.35 3.12
CA VAL A 136 22.82 12.06 2.31
C VAL A 136 21.95 11.00 2.96
N PHE A 137 22.54 9.92 3.49
CA PHE A 137 21.80 8.90 4.25
C PHE A 137 21.14 9.46 5.50
N VAL A 138 21.86 10.22 6.32
CA VAL A 138 21.33 10.86 7.54
C VAL A 138 20.18 11.80 7.18
N ALA A 139 20.33 12.58 6.10
CA ALA A 139 19.27 13.45 5.61
C ALA A 139 18.04 12.64 5.14
N ALA A 140 18.24 11.52 4.43
CA ALA A 140 17.17 10.65 3.96
C ALA A 140 16.39 10.04 5.15
N ILE A 141 17.10 9.51 6.13
CA ILE A 141 16.54 8.97 7.38
C ILE A 141 15.78 10.05 8.14
N ALA A 142 16.35 11.25 8.30
CA ALA A 142 15.68 12.36 8.96
C ALA A 142 14.39 12.80 8.25
N ALA A 143 14.41 12.87 6.91
CA ALA A 143 13.23 13.17 6.10
C ALA A 143 12.16 12.07 6.22
N LEU A 144 12.56 10.79 6.22
CA LEU A 144 11.66 9.65 6.45
C LEU A 144 11.04 9.69 7.84
N VAL A 145 11.81 9.94 8.90
CA VAL A 145 11.30 10.09 10.27
C VAL A 145 10.31 11.25 10.37
N ALA A 146 10.67 12.42 9.80
CA ALA A 146 9.76 13.57 9.75
C ALA A 146 8.47 13.24 8.99
N MET A 147 8.58 12.49 7.88
CA MET A 147 7.42 12.01 7.12
C MET A 147 6.57 11.03 7.93
N ILE A 148 7.15 10.04 8.63
CA ILE A 148 6.47 9.01 9.43
C ILE A 148 5.77 9.60 10.66
N VAL A 149 6.35 10.61 11.29
CA VAL A 149 5.73 11.33 12.41
C VAL A 149 4.72 12.39 11.90
N GLY A 150 4.86 12.80 10.63
CA GLY A 150 3.97 13.74 9.97
C GLY A 150 4.22 15.19 10.41
N TYR A 151 5.49 15.55 10.47
CA TYR A 151 5.98 16.92 10.67
C TYR A 151 6.32 17.52 9.31
N ARG A 152 5.68 18.66 8.96
CA ARG A 152 5.84 19.29 7.63
C ARG A 152 5.67 18.27 6.50
N THR A 153 4.64 17.44 6.63
CA THR A 153 4.47 16.16 5.92
C THR A 153 4.71 16.27 4.40
N ARG A 154 4.22 17.34 3.75
CA ARG A 154 4.40 17.52 2.29
C ARG A 154 5.87 17.70 1.90
N VAL A 155 6.60 18.55 2.63
CA VAL A 155 8.01 18.81 2.37
C VAL A 155 8.83 17.58 2.76
N ALA A 156 8.52 16.97 3.91
CA ALA A 156 9.19 15.75 4.37
C ALA A 156 9.03 14.58 3.38
N THR A 157 7.82 14.38 2.82
CA THR A 157 7.60 13.35 1.79
C THR A 157 8.36 13.64 0.50
N LEU A 158 8.39 14.89 0.04
CA LEU A 158 9.16 15.27 -1.15
C LEU A 158 10.66 15.04 -0.95
N LEU A 159 11.21 15.48 0.19
CA LEU A 159 12.61 15.28 0.52
C LEU A 159 12.96 13.81 0.70
N ALA A 160 12.10 13.04 1.39
CA ALA A 160 12.28 11.60 1.55
C ALA A 160 12.31 10.90 0.19
N TRP A 161 11.34 11.19 -0.69
CA TRP A 161 11.33 10.66 -2.04
C TRP A 161 12.61 11.01 -2.80
N TRP A 162 12.97 12.30 -2.83
CA TRP A 162 14.11 12.76 -3.62
C TRP A 162 15.44 12.17 -3.13
N LEU A 163 15.69 12.16 -1.82
CA LEU A 163 16.92 11.63 -1.22
C LEU A 163 17.03 10.11 -1.36
N VAL A 164 15.94 9.39 -1.11
CA VAL A 164 15.88 7.93 -1.32
C VAL A 164 16.09 7.60 -2.79
N GLU A 165 15.55 8.40 -3.71
CA GLU A 165 15.81 8.27 -5.14
C GLU A 165 17.27 8.56 -5.52
N GLN A 166 17.97 9.47 -4.82
CA GLN A 166 19.41 9.68 -5.06
C GLN A 166 20.24 8.44 -4.72
N ILE A 167 19.93 7.81 -3.57
CA ILE A 167 20.57 6.59 -3.11
C ILE A 167 20.28 5.45 -4.09
N TYR A 168 19.00 5.25 -4.46
CA TYR A 168 18.56 4.22 -5.41
C TYR A 168 18.82 4.53 -6.90
N ARG A 169 19.59 5.56 -7.23
CA ARG A 169 20.05 5.81 -8.61
C ARG A 169 21.54 5.66 -8.79
N TYR A 170 22.32 5.59 -7.70
CA TYR A 170 23.77 5.57 -7.78
C TYR A 170 24.30 4.24 -8.34
N ASP A 171 23.95 3.13 -7.69
CA ASP A 171 24.43 1.80 -8.09
C ASP A 171 23.30 0.76 -8.02
N PRO A 172 22.90 0.16 -9.16
CA PRO A 172 21.86 -0.84 -9.20
C PRO A 172 22.28 -2.25 -8.85
N ILE A 173 23.55 -2.51 -8.50
CA ILE A 173 24.04 -3.87 -8.27
C ILE A 173 23.27 -4.64 -7.18
N TYR A 174 22.76 -3.92 -6.18
CA TYR A 174 22.04 -4.50 -5.04
C TYR A 174 20.51 -4.38 -5.15
N TYR A 175 19.99 -3.82 -6.25
CA TYR A 175 18.54 -3.61 -6.41
C TYR A 175 17.79 -4.91 -6.64
N ASN A 176 16.63 -4.99 -6.00
CA ASN A 176 15.60 -5.97 -6.30
C ASN A 176 14.30 -5.26 -6.73
N GLY A 177 13.27 -6.05 -7.06
CA GLY A 177 11.97 -5.51 -7.46
C GLY A 177 11.29 -4.66 -6.37
N GLY A 178 11.59 -4.90 -5.09
CA GLY A 178 11.05 -4.17 -3.95
C GLY A 178 11.49 -2.71 -3.92
N ASP A 179 12.75 -2.44 -4.28
CA ASP A 179 13.28 -1.07 -4.35
C ASP A 179 12.57 -0.24 -5.43
N ILE A 180 12.22 -0.86 -6.56
CA ILE A 180 11.42 -0.23 -7.63
C ILE A 180 10.03 0.15 -7.09
N VAL A 181 9.40 -0.74 -6.31
CA VAL A 181 8.12 -0.45 -5.65
C VAL A 181 8.27 0.70 -4.67
N VAL A 182 9.32 0.73 -3.84
CA VAL A 182 9.58 1.85 -2.93
C VAL A 182 9.63 3.17 -3.69
N ARG A 183 10.43 3.26 -4.76
CA ARG A 183 10.61 4.48 -5.54
C ARG A 183 9.30 5.00 -6.12
N ILE A 184 8.53 4.11 -6.75
CA ILE A 184 7.26 4.47 -7.40
C ILE A 184 6.22 4.90 -6.35
N PHE A 185 6.04 4.12 -5.29
CA PHE A 185 5.00 4.41 -4.31
C PHE A 185 5.35 5.58 -3.38
N LEU A 186 6.65 5.83 -3.13
CA LEU A 186 7.10 7.03 -2.43
C LEU A 186 6.85 8.28 -3.28
N PHE A 187 7.07 8.21 -4.61
CA PHE A 187 6.67 9.25 -5.56
C PHE A 187 5.16 9.51 -5.54
N LEU A 188 4.33 8.46 -5.61
CA LEU A 188 2.87 8.60 -5.49
C LEU A 188 2.47 9.20 -4.12
N GLY A 189 3.25 8.92 -3.08
CA GLY A 189 3.15 9.53 -1.76
C GLY A 189 3.24 11.05 -1.76
N VAL A 190 4.07 11.65 -2.63
CA VAL A 190 4.24 13.11 -2.76
C VAL A 190 2.91 13.80 -3.08
N PHE A 191 2.07 13.16 -3.88
CA PHE A 191 0.75 13.68 -4.25
C PHE A 191 -0.34 13.37 -3.22
N THR A 192 -0.05 12.48 -2.27
CA THR A 192 -1.01 12.05 -1.27
C THR A 192 -1.00 13.04 -0.10
N ASP A 193 -2.15 13.65 0.22
CA ASP A 193 -2.31 14.51 1.41
C ASP A 193 -2.44 13.65 2.69
N TRP A 194 -1.54 12.67 2.87
CA TRP A 194 -1.53 11.68 3.97
C TRP A 194 -1.09 12.22 5.33
N GLY A 195 -0.85 13.53 5.42
CA GLY A 195 -0.61 14.26 6.67
C GLY A 195 -1.88 14.79 7.33
N ARG A 196 -3.09 14.48 6.83
CA ARG A 196 -4.36 14.97 7.39
C ARG A 196 -4.91 14.17 8.56
N ALA A 197 -4.35 13.00 8.84
CA ALA A 197 -4.64 12.19 10.02
C ALA A 197 -3.34 11.59 10.58
N TYR A 198 -3.36 11.21 11.86
CA TYR A 198 -2.25 10.57 12.58
C TYR A 198 -0.89 11.24 12.42
N SER A 199 -0.86 12.57 12.39
CA SER A 199 0.33 13.38 12.13
C SER A 199 0.42 14.53 13.13
N LEU A 200 1.65 15.01 13.37
CA LEU A 200 1.86 16.25 14.15
C LEU A 200 1.23 17.47 13.47
N ASP A 201 1.23 17.53 12.14
CA ASP A 201 0.58 18.61 11.40
C ASP A 201 -0.94 18.65 11.64
N ALA A 202 -1.63 17.50 11.58
CA ALA A 202 -3.07 17.42 11.85
C ALA A 202 -3.39 17.79 13.30
N TRP A 203 -2.54 17.36 14.23
CA TRP A 203 -2.65 17.73 15.64
C TRP A 203 -2.50 19.23 15.87
N ARG A 204 -1.44 19.85 15.35
CA ARG A 204 -1.19 21.30 15.49
C ARG A 204 -2.35 22.12 14.94
N ASN A 205 -2.85 21.76 13.75
CA ASN A 205 -3.97 22.44 13.11
C ASN A 205 -5.26 22.34 13.95
N ARG A 206 -5.54 21.16 14.51
CA ARG A 206 -6.71 20.97 15.38
C ARG A 206 -6.59 21.68 16.71
N ARG A 207 -5.40 21.65 17.31
CA ARG A 207 -5.13 22.36 18.57
C ARG A 207 -5.35 23.86 18.39
N ARG A 208 -4.90 24.42 17.27
CA ARG A 208 -5.15 25.83 16.90
C ARG A 208 -6.66 26.10 16.74
N ALA A 209 -7.37 25.27 15.99
CA ALA A 209 -8.81 25.43 15.78
C ALA A 209 -9.64 25.31 17.07
N ILE A 210 -9.27 24.42 18.00
CA ILE A 210 -9.92 24.29 19.31
C ILE A 210 -9.61 25.51 20.19
N ALA A 211 -8.41 26.08 20.09
CA ALA A 211 -8.06 27.30 20.82
C ALA A 211 -8.81 28.55 20.30
N GLU A 212 -9.12 28.59 18.99
CA GLU A 212 -9.82 29.69 18.33
C GLU A 212 -11.37 29.56 18.36
N GLY A 213 -11.92 28.37 18.66
CA GLY A 213 -13.36 28.08 18.58
C GLY A 213 -14.06 27.78 19.91
N ASP A 214 -15.30 27.30 19.81
CA ASP A 214 -16.23 26.94 20.90
C ASP A 214 -15.91 25.62 21.63
N GLY A 215 -14.66 25.15 21.58
CA GLY A 215 -14.25 23.88 22.15
C GLY A 215 -14.73 22.63 21.40
N ARG A 216 -15.38 22.74 20.23
CA ARG A 216 -15.76 21.56 19.42
C ARG A 216 -14.58 21.01 18.62
N ILE A 217 -14.52 19.68 18.48
CA ILE A 217 -13.45 19.01 17.72
C ILE A 217 -13.74 19.12 16.23
N PRO A 218 -12.84 19.75 15.43
CA PRO A 218 -13.01 19.76 14.00
C PRO A 218 -12.88 18.35 13.41
N PRO A 219 -13.79 17.93 12.52
CA PRO A 219 -13.67 16.64 11.84
C PRO A 219 -12.37 16.56 11.03
N LEU A 220 -11.91 15.34 10.76
CA LEU A 220 -10.73 15.14 9.92
C LEU A 220 -11.00 15.71 8.52
N ARG A 221 -10.08 16.55 8.02
CA ARG A 221 -10.22 17.09 6.66
C ARG A 221 -10.06 15.96 5.65
N ARG A 222 -11.09 15.75 4.85
CA ARG A 222 -11.08 14.75 3.78
C ARG A 222 -10.04 15.09 2.70
N ILE A 223 -9.51 14.06 2.06
CA ILE A 223 -8.45 14.16 1.05
C ILE A 223 -8.96 13.74 -0.33
N PRO A 224 -8.39 14.24 -1.43
CA PRO A 224 -8.78 13.79 -2.76
C PRO A 224 -8.38 12.32 -2.96
N ALA A 225 -9.21 11.54 -3.64
CA ALA A 225 -9.01 10.10 -3.76
C ALA A 225 -8.02 9.67 -4.86
N TRP A 226 -7.74 10.54 -5.85
CA TRP A 226 -6.94 10.19 -7.03
C TRP A 226 -5.54 9.64 -6.71
N PRO A 227 -4.75 10.14 -5.73
CA PRO A 227 -3.42 9.60 -5.50
C PRO A 227 -3.45 8.15 -5.01
N LEU A 228 -4.41 7.83 -4.12
CA LEU A 228 -4.61 6.46 -3.66
C LEU A 228 -5.15 5.56 -4.78
N ARG A 229 -6.00 6.08 -5.67
CA ARG A 229 -6.49 5.33 -6.83
C ARG A 229 -5.37 5.02 -7.83
N LEU A 230 -4.42 5.94 -8.01
CA LEU A 230 -3.20 5.65 -8.78
C LEU A 230 -2.34 4.60 -8.09
N ALA A 231 -2.18 4.64 -6.76
CA ALA A 231 -1.48 3.59 -6.02
C ALA A 231 -2.17 2.23 -6.17
N MET A 232 -3.50 2.18 -6.11
CA MET A 232 -4.28 0.96 -6.38
C MET A 232 -4.09 0.45 -7.81
N LEU A 233 -4.12 1.35 -8.79
CA LEU A 233 -3.92 1.01 -10.20
C LEU A 233 -2.49 0.51 -10.44
N GLN A 234 -1.48 1.18 -9.88
CA GLN A 234 -0.09 0.77 -9.97
C GLN A 234 0.13 -0.63 -9.40
N LEU A 235 -0.48 -0.92 -8.25
CA LEU A 235 -0.44 -2.26 -7.67
C LEU A 235 -1.07 -3.31 -8.58
N ALA A 236 -2.21 -2.99 -9.21
CA ALA A 236 -2.85 -3.87 -10.17
C ALA A 236 -1.98 -4.09 -11.42
N ILE A 237 -1.30 -3.05 -11.91
CA ILE A 237 -0.35 -3.17 -13.03
C ILE A 237 0.79 -4.11 -12.65
N ILE A 238 1.38 -3.94 -11.47
CA ILE A 238 2.47 -4.80 -10.98
C ILE A 238 2.02 -6.26 -10.99
N TYR A 239 0.91 -6.60 -10.31
CA TYR A 239 0.46 -7.99 -10.25
C TYR A 239 0.04 -8.56 -11.60
N THR A 240 -0.61 -7.77 -12.45
CA THR A 240 -0.99 -8.27 -13.78
C THR A 240 0.24 -8.53 -14.63
N ALA A 241 1.23 -7.64 -14.59
CA ALA A 241 2.48 -7.81 -15.31
C ALA A 241 3.25 -9.03 -14.80
N THR A 242 3.35 -9.22 -13.47
CA THR A 242 4.02 -10.40 -12.91
C THR A 242 3.25 -11.69 -13.22
N GLY A 243 1.93 -11.68 -13.17
CA GLY A 243 1.10 -12.81 -13.59
C GLY A 243 1.37 -13.18 -15.05
N TRP A 244 1.47 -12.19 -15.93
CA TRP A 244 1.78 -12.42 -17.34
C TRP A 244 3.20 -12.95 -17.58
N LEU A 245 4.17 -12.50 -16.79
CA LEU A 245 5.54 -13.03 -16.82
C LEU A 245 5.63 -14.49 -16.33
N LYS A 246 4.62 -14.97 -15.60
CA LYS A 246 4.53 -16.33 -15.04
C LYS A 246 3.84 -17.33 -15.95
N MET A 247 3.94 -17.13 -17.27
CA MET A 247 3.37 -18.02 -18.28
C MET A 247 4.32 -19.15 -18.73
N GLY A 248 5.50 -19.27 -18.11
CA GLY A 248 6.49 -20.31 -18.43
C GLY A 248 6.09 -21.72 -18.00
N GLU A 249 6.79 -22.73 -18.50
CA GLU A 249 6.47 -24.16 -18.31
C GLU A 249 6.38 -24.58 -16.83
N THR A 250 7.24 -24.05 -15.96
CA THR A 250 7.24 -24.36 -14.53
C THR A 250 5.98 -23.89 -13.80
N TRP A 251 5.32 -22.84 -14.28
CA TRP A 251 4.06 -22.36 -13.71
C TRP A 251 2.88 -23.21 -14.17
N TRP A 252 2.88 -23.65 -15.44
CA TRP A 252 1.85 -24.52 -16.01
C TRP A 252 1.84 -25.92 -15.42
N ASN A 253 3.02 -26.50 -15.16
CA ASN A 253 3.10 -27.83 -14.54
C ASN A 253 3.07 -27.77 -13.00
N GLY A 254 2.95 -26.58 -12.40
CA GLY A 254 2.87 -26.38 -10.95
C GLY A 254 4.16 -26.68 -10.18
N THR A 255 5.32 -26.56 -10.82
CA THR A 255 6.63 -26.80 -10.16
C THR A 255 7.39 -25.51 -9.83
N ALA A 256 6.87 -24.34 -10.22
CA ALA A 256 7.58 -23.07 -10.06
C ALA A 256 7.97 -22.77 -8.60
N LEU A 257 7.05 -22.96 -7.65
CA LEU A 257 7.36 -22.73 -6.23
C LEU A 257 8.32 -23.78 -5.66
N TYR A 258 8.30 -25.01 -6.16
CA TYR A 258 9.29 -26.03 -5.78
C TYR A 258 10.70 -25.59 -6.17
N TYR A 259 10.87 -25.10 -7.40
CA TYR A 259 12.17 -24.59 -7.85
C TYR A 259 12.58 -23.33 -7.08
N ALA A 260 11.67 -22.38 -6.88
CA ALA A 260 11.96 -21.15 -6.12
C ALA A 260 12.41 -21.47 -4.69
N LEU A 261 11.77 -22.43 -4.02
CA LEU A 261 12.11 -22.88 -2.66
C LEU A 261 13.26 -23.91 -2.61
N SER A 262 13.87 -24.23 -3.76
CA SER A 262 15.06 -25.08 -3.85
C SER A 262 16.30 -24.31 -4.32
N LEU A 263 16.17 -23.00 -4.59
CA LEU A 263 17.30 -22.13 -4.97
C LEU A 263 17.90 -21.49 -3.73
N ASP A 264 19.16 -21.82 -3.44
CA ASP A 264 19.85 -21.42 -2.20
C ASP A 264 19.86 -19.90 -1.96
N HIS A 265 19.95 -19.10 -3.02
CA HIS A 265 19.97 -17.64 -2.90
C HIS A 265 18.59 -17.03 -2.58
N PHE A 266 17.49 -17.74 -2.84
CA PHE A 266 16.13 -17.26 -2.62
C PHE A 266 15.49 -17.81 -1.36
N VAL A 267 16.08 -18.78 -0.68
CA VAL A 267 15.50 -19.35 0.54
C VAL A 267 16.12 -18.71 1.78
N ARG A 268 15.29 -18.51 2.81
CA ARG A 268 15.76 -17.99 4.10
C ARG A 268 16.36 -19.10 4.97
N TRP A 269 15.97 -20.35 4.73
CA TRP A 269 16.39 -21.53 5.46
C TRP A 269 16.60 -22.70 4.48
N PRO A 270 17.30 -23.78 4.86
CA PRO A 270 17.41 -24.98 4.03
C PRO A 270 16.03 -25.62 3.81
N MET A 271 15.43 -25.40 2.64
CA MET A 271 14.03 -25.75 2.35
C MET A 271 13.88 -26.91 1.36
N SER A 272 14.96 -27.45 0.79
CA SER A 272 14.89 -28.47 -0.26
C SER A 272 14.03 -29.69 0.10
N SER A 273 14.20 -30.26 1.30
CA SER A 273 13.39 -31.38 1.78
C SER A 273 11.91 -31.01 1.99
N LEU A 274 11.64 -29.83 2.54
CA LEU A 274 10.27 -29.35 2.77
C LEU A 274 9.59 -29.01 1.44
N ALA A 275 10.33 -28.43 0.49
CA ALA A 275 9.85 -28.14 -0.86
C ALA A 275 9.55 -29.44 -1.62
N ALA A 276 10.43 -30.45 -1.54
CA ALA A 276 10.19 -31.75 -2.14
C ALA A 276 8.95 -32.45 -1.55
N TRP A 277 8.79 -32.40 -0.21
CA TRP A 277 7.60 -32.91 0.46
C TRP A 277 6.33 -32.13 0.04
N GLY A 278 6.41 -30.81 -0.01
CA GLY A 278 5.30 -29.94 -0.40
C GLY A 278 4.89 -30.11 -1.86
N GLN A 279 5.85 -30.37 -2.76
CA GLN A 279 5.57 -30.71 -4.16
C GLN A 279 4.92 -32.10 -4.27
N ARG A 280 5.47 -33.11 -3.56
CA ARG A 280 4.96 -34.48 -3.58
C ARG A 280 3.54 -34.60 -3.03
N THR A 281 3.21 -33.83 -1.99
CA THR A 281 1.86 -33.79 -1.40
C THR A 281 0.88 -32.91 -2.18
N GLY A 282 1.33 -32.22 -3.23
CA GLY A 282 0.51 -31.33 -4.06
C GLY A 282 0.29 -29.93 -3.47
N VAL A 283 0.79 -29.63 -2.27
CA VAL A 283 0.66 -28.32 -1.62
C VAL A 283 1.30 -27.22 -2.47
N LEU A 284 2.54 -27.42 -2.93
CA LEU A 284 3.23 -26.43 -3.78
C LEU A 284 2.65 -26.36 -5.18
N TRP A 285 2.11 -27.46 -5.69
CA TRP A 285 1.39 -27.48 -6.96
C TRP A 285 0.15 -26.58 -6.90
N VAL A 286 -0.68 -26.74 -5.87
CA VAL A 286 -1.87 -25.90 -5.65
C VAL A 286 -1.46 -24.45 -5.42
N ALA A 287 -0.47 -24.20 -4.56
CA ALA A 287 0.02 -22.86 -4.27
C ALA A 287 0.55 -22.15 -5.54
N THR A 288 1.29 -22.85 -6.40
CA THR A 288 1.80 -22.30 -7.67
C THR A 288 0.66 -21.77 -8.54
N HIS A 289 -0.39 -22.57 -8.73
CA HIS A 289 -1.54 -22.19 -9.55
C HIS A 289 -2.39 -21.10 -8.89
N LEU A 290 -2.56 -21.15 -7.57
CA LEU A 290 -3.29 -20.11 -6.84
C LEU A 290 -2.60 -18.76 -6.92
N VAL A 291 -1.27 -18.71 -6.74
CA VAL A 291 -0.48 -17.47 -6.88
C VAL A 291 -0.60 -16.93 -8.29
N HIS A 292 -0.42 -17.79 -9.30
CA HIS A 292 -0.52 -17.39 -10.71
C HIS A 292 -1.90 -16.82 -11.05
N ALA A 293 -2.97 -17.54 -10.71
CA ALA A 293 -4.33 -17.11 -10.96
C ALA A 293 -4.66 -15.82 -10.19
N TRP A 294 -4.21 -15.70 -8.93
CA TRP A 294 -4.44 -14.51 -8.13
C TRP A 294 -3.77 -13.28 -8.73
N GLU A 295 -2.53 -13.38 -9.20
CA GLU A 295 -1.81 -12.26 -9.83
C GLU A 295 -2.47 -11.82 -11.13
N MET A 296 -2.82 -12.76 -12.01
CA MET A 296 -3.52 -12.46 -13.26
C MET A 296 -4.88 -11.81 -13.05
N LEU A 297 -5.61 -12.25 -12.02
CA LEU A 297 -6.97 -11.80 -11.75
C LEU A 297 -7.03 -10.61 -10.79
N PHE A 298 -5.89 -10.14 -10.24
CA PHE A 298 -5.85 -9.01 -9.31
C PHE A 298 -6.55 -7.73 -9.83
N PRO A 299 -6.54 -7.39 -11.14
CA PRO A 299 -7.34 -6.27 -11.67
C PRO A 299 -8.83 -6.30 -11.32
N LEU A 300 -9.40 -7.48 -11.04
CA LEU A 300 -10.76 -7.61 -10.55
C LEU A 300 -10.99 -6.91 -9.21
N ALA A 301 -9.94 -6.70 -8.40
CA ALA A 301 -10.01 -5.85 -7.21
C ALA A 301 -10.34 -4.39 -7.56
N VAL A 302 -9.74 -3.85 -8.64
CA VAL A 302 -10.02 -2.50 -9.15
C VAL A 302 -11.46 -2.42 -9.64
N VAL A 303 -11.92 -3.43 -10.40
CA VAL A 303 -13.32 -3.53 -10.82
C VAL A 303 -14.25 -3.53 -9.60
N GLY A 304 -13.93 -4.30 -8.56
CA GLY A 304 -14.66 -4.28 -7.30
C GLY A 304 -14.70 -2.90 -6.63
N ALA A 305 -13.60 -2.15 -6.66
CA ALA A 305 -13.57 -0.78 -6.13
C ALA A 305 -14.48 0.17 -6.92
N ILE A 306 -14.49 0.05 -8.25
CA ILE A 306 -15.38 0.81 -9.14
C ILE A 306 -16.83 0.46 -8.88
N VAL A 307 -17.18 -0.84 -8.79
CA VAL A 307 -18.56 -1.30 -8.50
C VAL A 307 -19.03 -0.78 -7.16
N ARG A 308 -18.20 -0.88 -6.11
CA ARG A 308 -18.53 -0.32 -4.80
C ARG A 308 -18.72 1.20 -4.87
N GLY A 309 -17.95 1.91 -5.68
CA GLY A 309 -18.14 3.34 -5.96
C GLY A 309 -19.49 3.62 -6.60
N TYR A 310 -19.77 2.95 -7.72
CA TYR A 310 -21.02 3.03 -8.45
C TYR A 310 -22.24 2.77 -7.56
N LEU A 311 -22.25 1.65 -6.84
CA LEU A 311 -23.39 1.29 -5.97
C LEU A 311 -23.60 2.33 -4.87
N ARG A 312 -22.54 2.86 -4.25
CA ARG A 312 -22.67 3.92 -3.24
C ARG A 312 -23.31 5.18 -3.81
N HIS A 313 -22.87 5.63 -4.98
CA HIS A 313 -23.39 6.85 -5.61
C HIS A 313 -24.78 6.66 -6.20
N ARG A 314 -25.08 5.46 -6.72
CA ARG A 314 -26.42 5.06 -7.15
C ARG A 314 -27.39 5.10 -5.96
N ASP A 315 -27.04 4.45 -4.85
CA ASP A 315 -27.88 4.41 -3.64
C ASP A 315 -28.09 5.82 -3.06
N ALA A 316 -27.11 6.71 -3.22
CA ALA A 316 -27.19 8.11 -2.78
C ALA A 316 -27.87 9.05 -3.80
N GLY A 317 -28.28 8.57 -4.98
CA GLY A 317 -28.85 9.42 -6.03
C GLY A 317 -27.87 10.46 -6.63
N THR A 318 -26.56 10.26 -6.46
CA THR A 318 -25.50 11.19 -6.91
C THR A 318 -24.73 10.68 -8.13
N TRP A 319 -25.14 9.55 -8.70
CA TRP A 319 -24.49 9.02 -9.89
C TRP A 319 -24.76 9.94 -11.10
N PRO A 320 -23.74 10.29 -11.90
CA PRO A 320 -23.93 11.31 -12.93
C PRO A 320 -24.86 10.82 -14.06
N HIS A 321 -25.77 11.70 -14.45
CA HIS A 321 -26.66 11.50 -15.59
C HIS A 321 -26.09 12.23 -16.81
N ALA A 322 -25.59 11.47 -17.78
CA ALA A 322 -25.19 11.99 -19.09
C ALA A 322 -26.27 11.70 -20.14
N GLY A 323 -26.34 12.52 -21.19
CA GLY A 323 -27.23 12.30 -22.33
C GLY A 323 -27.03 10.90 -22.97
N PRO A 324 -28.06 10.31 -23.60
CA PRO A 324 -27.99 8.96 -24.16
C PRO A 324 -26.78 8.72 -25.07
N ALA A 325 -26.48 9.65 -25.99
CA ALA A 325 -25.36 9.53 -26.91
C ALA A 325 -24.01 9.39 -26.18
N ARG A 326 -23.73 10.25 -25.19
CA ARG A 326 -22.50 10.18 -24.39
C ARG A 326 -22.39 8.90 -23.57
N ARG A 327 -23.51 8.40 -23.04
CA ARG A 327 -23.55 7.13 -22.31
C ARG A 327 -23.22 5.96 -23.23
N TRP A 328 -23.87 5.90 -24.40
CA TRP A 328 -23.63 4.85 -25.39
C TRP A 328 -22.22 4.90 -25.96
N ALA A 329 -21.69 6.08 -26.27
CA ALA A 329 -20.30 6.25 -26.70
C ALA A 329 -19.31 5.74 -25.64
N GLY A 330 -19.55 6.05 -24.35
CA GLY A 330 -18.77 5.48 -23.25
C GLY A 330 -18.86 3.96 -23.19
N HIS A 331 -20.07 3.39 -23.20
CA HIS A 331 -20.24 1.94 -23.17
C HIS A 331 -19.60 1.24 -24.38
N LEU A 332 -19.67 1.85 -25.57
CA LEU A 332 -19.01 1.34 -26.76
C LEU A 332 -17.48 1.34 -26.57
N ALA A 333 -16.88 2.46 -26.15
CA ALA A 333 -15.45 2.54 -25.90
C ALA A 333 -14.97 1.49 -24.88
N ALA A 334 -15.68 1.34 -23.75
CA ALA A 334 -15.35 0.35 -22.73
C ALA A 334 -15.55 -1.09 -23.22
N CYS A 335 -16.61 -1.37 -23.98
CA CYS A 335 -16.87 -2.67 -24.59
C CYS A 335 -15.75 -3.06 -25.58
N THR A 336 -15.39 -2.14 -26.48
CA THR A 336 -14.29 -2.33 -27.43
C THR A 336 -12.95 -2.50 -26.71
N ALA A 337 -12.69 -1.73 -25.64
CA ALA A 337 -11.49 -1.91 -24.83
C ALA A 337 -11.41 -3.32 -24.21
N CYS A 338 -12.52 -3.84 -23.67
CA CYS A 338 -12.57 -5.21 -23.16
C CYS A 338 -12.36 -6.25 -24.26
N GLY A 339 -12.91 -6.03 -25.46
CA GLY A 339 -12.65 -6.87 -26.62
C GLY A 339 -11.17 -6.89 -27.03
N LEU A 340 -10.53 -5.72 -27.12
CA LEU A 340 -9.10 -5.62 -27.45
C LEU A 340 -8.19 -6.22 -26.37
N ALA A 341 -8.55 -6.06 -25.09
CA ALA A 341 -7.84 -6.69 -23.99
C ALA A 341 -7.95 -8.22 -24.05
N GLY A 342 -9.15 -8.75 -24.33
CA GLY A 342 -9.38 -10.18 -24.55
C GLY A 342 -8.60 -10.70 -25.75
N PHE A 343 -8.60 -9.95 -26.87
CA PHE A 343 -7.84 -10.27 -28.06
C PHE A 343 -6.33 -10.35 -27.79
N ALA A 344 -5.76 -9.34 -27.13
CA ALA A 344 -4.36 -9.34 -26.74
C ALA A 344 -4.02 -10.50 -25.80
N GLY A 345 -4.89 -10.77 -24.82
CA GLY A 345 -4.77 -11.91 -23.92
C GLY A 345 -4.76 -13.25 -24.66
N GLY A 346 -5.63 -13.42 -25.66
CA GLY A 346 -5.69 -14.65 -26.47
C GLY A 346 -4.41 -14.87 -27.28
N HIS A 347 -3.91 -13.82 -27.92
CA HIS A 347 -2.64 -13.89 -28.64
C HIS A 347 -1.46 -14.20 -27.73
N ALA A 348 -1.42 -13.59 -26.55
CA ALA A 348 -0.33 -13.83 -25.64
C ALA A 348 -0.44 -15.21 -24.94
N VAL A 349 -1.63 -15.72 -24.61
CA VAL A 349 -1.80 -17.12 -24.20
C VAL A 349 -1.34 -18.08 -25.29
N ALA A 350 -1.73 -17.85 -26.54
CA ALA A 350 -1.27 -18.64 -27.69
C ALA A 350 0.26 -18.64 -27.86
N ALA A 351 0.89 -17.48 -27.69
CA ALA A 351 2.34 -17.32 -27.82
C ALA A 351 3.12 -18.04 -26.70
N TYR A 352 2.59 -18.01 -25.47
CA TYR A 352 3.25 -18.56 -24.29
C TYR A 352 2.74 -19.95 -23.87
N LEU A 353 1.88 -20.59 -24.67
CA LEU A 353 1.39 -21.93 -24.36
C LEU A 353 2.53 -22.95 -24.44
N PRO A 354 2.77 -23.78 -23.40
CA PRO A 354 3.85 -24.75 -23.44
C PRO A 354 3.68 -25.77 -24.59
N PRO A 355 4.77 -26.23 -25.22
CA PRO A 355 4.70 -27.20 -26.33
C PRO A 355 3.98 -28.50 -25.98
N HIS A 356 4.04 -28.96 -24.73
CA HIS A 356 3.33 -30.16 -24.28
C HIS A 356 1.81 -29.92 -24.18
N VAL A 357 1.37 -28.74 -23.70
CA VAL A 357 -0.05 -28.36 -23.65
C VAL A 357 -0.61 -28.19 -25.06
N ARG A 358 0.13 -27.53 -25.95
CA ARG A 358 -0.25 -27.39 -27.37
C ARG A 358 -0.46 -28.74 -28.05
N ARG A 359 0.47 -29.69 -27.82
CA ARG A 359 0.38 -31.05 -28.36
C ARG A 359 -0.80 -31.83 -27.76
N ALA A 360 -1.01 -31.76 -26.45
CA ALA A 360 -2.11 -32.45 -25.77
C ALA A 360 -3.49 -31.93 -26.16
N ALA A 361 -3.60 -30.62 -26.40
CA ALA A 361 -4.84 -29.99 -26.85
C ALA A 361 -5.08 -30.09 -28.37
N ALA A 362 -4.16 -30.73 -29.11
CA ALA A 362 -4.17 -30.80 -30.57
C ALA A 362 -4.29 -29.43 -31.28
N VAL A 363 -3.88 -28.34 -30.62
CA VAL A 363 -4.06 -26.96 -31.12
C VAL A 363 -3.00 -26.67 -32.18
N SER A 364 -3.42 -26.63 -33.43
CA SER A 364 -2.71 -26.05 -34.57
C SER A 364 -2.57 -24.52 -34.43
N TRP A 365 -1.59 -23.93 -35.12
CA TRP A 365 -1.43 -22.45 -35.10
C TRP A 365 -2.63 -21.70 -35.67
N THR A 366 -3.33 -22.30 -36.63
CA THR A 366 -4.62 -21.80 -37.14
C THR A 366 -5.68 -21.73 -36.04
N GLU A 367 -5.69 -22.67 -35.10
CA GLU A 367 -6.59 -22.63 -33.92
C GLU A 367 -6.09 -21.65 -32.84
N ALA A 368 -4.77 -21.48 -32.71
CA ALA A 368 -4.18 -20.45 -31.85
C ALA A 368 -4.50 -19.01 -32.33
N ALA A 369 -4.63 -18.81 -33.64
CA ALA A 369 -5.09 -17.55 -34.25
C ALA A 369 -6.58 -17.26 -33.97
N VAL A 370 -7.39 -18.29 -33.69
CA VAL A 370 -8.81 -18.16 -33.30
C VAL A 370 -8.96 -17.76 -31.83
N LEU A 371 -7.95 -18.02 -30.99
CA LEU A 371 -8.00 -17.70 -29.56
C LEU A 371 -8.13 -16.19 -29.29
N GLY A 372 -7.49 -15.34 -30.11
CA GLY A 372 -7.63 -13.89 -30.03
C GLY A 372 -9.10 -13.44 -30.21
N PRO A 373 -9.73 -13.71 -31.37
CA PRO A 373 -11.15 -13.40 -31.61
C PRO A 373 -12.11 -13.99 -30.56
N VAL A 374 -11.88 -15.24 -30.12
CA VAL A 374 -12.71 -15.88 -29.09
C VAL A 374 -12.61 -15.13 -27.76
N LEU A 375 -11.40 -14.84 -27.28
CA LEU A 375 -11.25 -14.09 -26.03
C LEU A 375 -11.68 -12.62 -26.17
N ALA A 376 -11.66 -12.05 -27.36
CA ALA A 376 -12.27 -10.75 -27.64
C ALA A 376 -13.80 -10.79 -27.42
N ALA A 377 -14.47 -11.81 -27.97
CA ALA A 377 -15.91 -12.02 -27.77
C ALA A 377 -16.25 -12.26 -26.29
N VAL A 378 -15.41 -13.02 -25.57
CA VAL A 378 -15.54 -13.21 -24.11
C VAL A 378 -15.39 -11.89 -23.37
N GLY A 379 -14.43 -11.05 -23.73
CA GLY A 379 -14.24 -9.72 -23.13
C GLY A 379 -15.46 -8.81 -23.32
N VAL A 380 -16.01 -8.78 -24.53
CA VAL A 380 -17.25 -8.04 -24.87
C VAL A 380 -18.43 -8.57 -24.08
N ALA A 381 -18.63 -9.89 -24.06
CA ALA A 381 -19.73 -10.53 -23.33
C ALA A 381 -19.62 -10.30 -21.82
N ALA A 382 -18.41 -10.37 -21.26
CA ALA A 382 -18.15 -10.11 -19.85
C ALA A 382 -18.50 -8.67 -19.47
N TYR A 383 -18.13 -7.68 -20.30
CA TYR A 383 -18.51 -6.29 -20.08
C TYR A 383 -20.03 -6.09 -20.15
N ALA A 384 -20.69 -6.64 -21.17
CA ALA A 384 -22.14 -6.55 -21.32
C ALA A 384 -22.88 -7.19 -20.13
N ALA A 385 -22.47 -8.39 -19.72
CA ALA A 385 -23.01 -9.09 -18.55
C ALA A 385 -22.79 -8.29 -17.26
N PHE A 386 -21.62 -7.67 -17.10
CA PHE A 386 -21.30 -6.82 -15.97
C PHE A 386 -22.20 -5.58 -15.89
N VAL A 387 -22.41 -4.88 -17.00
CA VAL A 387 -23.32 -3.73 -17.07
C VAL A 387 -24.76 -4.18 -16.78
N ALA A 388 -25.22 -5.27 -17.38
CA ALA A 388 -26.54 -5.83 -17.13
C ALA A 388 -26.76 -6.20 -15.65
N LEU A 389 -25.76 -6.83 -15.01
CA LEU A 389 -25.77 -7.15 -13.58
C LEU A 389 -25.90 -5.88 -12.73
N CYS A 390 -25.11 -4.85 -13.02
CA CYS A 390 -25.11 -3.58 -12.30
C CYS A 390 -26.42 -2.80 -12.45
N LEU A 391 -27.11 -2.91 -13.60
CA LEU A 391 -28.35 -2.21 -13.87
C LEU A 391 -29.57 -2.98 -13.33
N ARG A 392 -29.70 -4.26 -13.70
CA ARG A 392 -30.89 -5.09 -13.47
C ARG A 392 -30.91 -5.81 -12.12
N ALA A 393 -29.76 -6.12 -11.54
CA ALA A 393 -29.68 -6.88 -10.30
C ALA A 393 -28.65 -6.28 -9.30
N PRO A 394 -28.86 -5.03 -8.83
CA PRO A 394 -27.92 -4.33 -7.95
C PRO A 394 -27.65 -5.08 -6.63
N GLY A 395 -28.62 -5.86 -6.13
CA GLY A 395 -28.41 -6.74 -4.97
C GLY A 395 -27.35 -7.81 -5.22
N ARG A 396 -27.39 -8.49 -6.38
CA ARG A 396 -26.39 -9.48 -6.78
C ARG A 396 -25.02 -8.82 -7.04
N ALA A 397 -25.02 -7.66 -7.71
CA ALA A 397 -23.80 -6.86 -7.90
C ALA A 397 -23.15 -6.50 -6.55
N ARG A 398 -23.96 -6.16 -5.54
CA ARG A 398 -23.48 -5.84 -4.19
C ARG A 398 -22.90 -7.07 -3.49
N THR A 399 -23.50 -8.24 -3.63
CA THR A 399 -22.95 -9.50 -3.12
C THR A 399 -21.60 -9.80 -3.76
N LEU A 400 -21.53 -9.75 -5.09
CA LEU A 400 -20.29 -9.96 -5.86
C LEU A 400 -19.18 -8.97 -5.45
N ALA A 401 -19.52 -7.70 -5.27
CA ALA A 401 -18.61 -6.64 -4.84
C ALA A 401 -18.09 -6.79 -3.40
N ARG A 402 -18.77 -7.59 -2.57
CA ARG A 402 -18.39 -7.91 -1.19
C ARG A 402 -17.62 -9.23 -1.08
N THR A 403 -17.93 -10.19 -1.95
CA THR A 403 -17.30 -11.51 -1.97
C THR A 403 -16.14 -11.55 -2.96
N ALA A 404 -16.34 -12.04 -4.19
CA ALA A 404 -15.28 -12.31 -5.16
C ALA A 404 -14.50 -11.05 -5.58
N LEU A 405 -15.16 -9.90 -5.70
CA LEU A 405 -14.50 -8.62 -6.01
C LEU A 405 -14.19 -7.80 -4.74
N GLY A 406 -14.47 -8.37 -3.56
CA GLY A 406 -14.21 -7.76 -2.25
C GLY A 406 -12.72 -7.76 -1.89
N LEU A 407 -12.33 -7.00 -0.88
CA LEU A 407 -10.91 -6.93 -0.48
C LEU A 407 -10.35 -8.23 0.11
N GLY A 408 -11.21 -9.15 0.57
CA GLY A 408 -10.80 -10.38 1.24
C GLY A 408 -9.98 -11.31 0.32
N PRO A 409 -10.54 -11.78 -0.80
CA PRO A 409 -9.81 -12.65 -1.74
C PRO A 409 -8.54 -12.00 -2.30
N TRP A 410 -8.53 -10.67 -2.47
CA TRP A 410 -7.38 -9.98 -3.05
C TRP A 410 -6.33 -9.63 -2.00
N LEU A 411 -6.65 -8.75 -1.06
CA LEU A 411 -5.68 -8.29 -0.06
C LEU A 411 -5.41 -9.33 1.02
N GLY A 412 -6.39 -10.17 1.38
CA GLY A 412 -6.23 -11.20 2.40
C GLY A 412 -5.33 -12.33 1.91
N PHE A 413 -5.60 -12.87 0.71
CA PHE A 413 -4.70 -13.84 0.09
C PHE A 413 -3.33 -13.22 -0.17
N GLY A 414 -3.28 -12.01 -0.75
CA GLY A 414 -2.04 -11.29 -0.96
C GLY A 414 -1.23 -11.15 0.32
N PHE A 415 -1.86 -10.78 1.44
CA PHE A 415 -1.19 -10.63 2.72
C PHE A 415 -0.58 -11.96 3.19
N LEU A 416 -1.33 -13.06 3.12
CA LEU A 416 -0.84 -14.39 3.51
C LEU A 416 0.29 -14.86 2.59
N MET A 417 0.16 -14.60 1.29
CA MET A 417 1.18 -14.93 0.30
C MET A 417 2.48 -14.18 0.57
N HIS A 418 2.44 -12.86 0.75
CA HIS A 418 3.65 -12.07 1.02
C HIS A 418 4.24 -12.37 2.40
N LEU A 419 3.41 -12.66 3.41
CA LEU A 419 3.90 -13.17 4.69
C LEU A 419 4.62 -14.51 4.53
N GLY A 420 4.09 -15.41 3.69
CA GLY A 420 4.76 -16.66 3.34
C GLY A 420 6.09 -16.43 2.63
N ILE A 421 6.15 -15.48 1.70
CA ILE A 421 7.39 -15.06 1.04
C ILE A 421 8.41 -14.55 2.07
N ASP A 422 8.01 -13.65 2.97
CA ASP A 422 8.92 -13.08 3.97
C ASP A 422 9.51 -14.14 4.93
N LEU A 423 8.67 -15.12 5.33
CA LEU A 423 9.09 -16.20 6.23
C LEU A 423 9.97 -17.26 5.56
N LEU A 424 9.72 -17.56 4.29
CA LEU A 424 10.34 -18.70 3.59
C LEU A 424 11.47 -18.28 2.64
N MET A 425 11.36 -17.09 2.05
CA MET A 425 12.22 -16.60 0.99
C MET A 425 13.05 -15.40 1.42
N ASN A 426 14.21 -15.25 0.81
CA ASN A 426 15.11 -14.11 0.96
C ASN A 426 15.03 -13.23 -0.30
N VAL A 427 14.06 -12.32 -0.35
CA VAL A 427 13.81 -11.42 -1.50
C VAL A 427 13.89 -9.94 -1.11
N GLY A 428 14.65 -9.63 -0.06
CA GLY A 428 14.75 -8.29 0.51
C GLY A 428 13.40 -7.76 0.99
N ILE A 429 13.22 -6.44 0.93
CA ILE A 429 12.04 -5.72 1.42
C ILE A 429 10.76 -5.88 0.58
N PHE A 430 10.78 -6.75 -0.45
CA PHE A 430 9.70 -6.86 -1.42
C PHE A 430 8.37 -7.24 -0.77
N ALA A 431 8.38 -8.21 0.16
CA ALA A 431 7.14 -8.66 0.79
C ALA A 431 6.50 -7.55 1.64
N GLU A 432 7.32 -6.86 2.42
CA GLU A 432 6.92 -5.82 3.36
C GLU A 432 6.41 -4.58 2.63
N VAL A 433 7.09 -4.16 1.56
CA VAL A 433 6.65 -3.01 0.77
C VAL A 433 5.32 -3.29 0.07
N MET A 434 5.15 -4.50 -0.49
CA MET A 434 3.89 -4.89 -1.14
C MET A 434 2.73 -4.92 -0.14
N ILE A 435 2.93 -5.51 1.04
CA ILE A 435 1.93 -5.48 2.14
C ILE A 435 1.58 -4.04 2.53
N ALA A 436 2.58 -3.16 2.65
CA ALA A 436 2.35 -1.77 3.02
C ALA A 436 1.46 -1.04 2.00
N THR A 437 1.59 -1.34 0.70
CA THR A 437 0.77 -0.71 -0.35
C THR A 437 -0.72 -1.08 -0.27
N TYR A 438 -1.08 -2.19 0.40
CA TYR A 438 -2.48 -2.59 0.55
C TYR A 438 -3.30 -1.61 1.37
N LEU A 439 -2.65 -0.77 2.19
CA LEU A 439 -3.31 0.28 2.97
C LEU A 439 -4.01 1.32 2.08
N ALA A 440 -3.57 1.51 0.84
CA ALA A 440 -4.23 2.37 -0.15
C ALA A 440 -5.65 1.90 -0.50
N TRP A 441 -5.96 0.63 -0.29
CA TRP A 441 -7.27 0.02 -0.59
C TRP A 441 -8.25 0.08 0.59
N LEU A 442 -7.80 0.47 1.78
CA LEU A 442 -8.63 0.52 2.96
C LEU A 442 -9.54 1.76 2.98
N SER A 443 -10.58 1.69 3.81
CA SER A 443 -11.52 2.79 4.02
C SER A 443 -11.62 3.09 5.51
N GLY A 444 -12.18 4.24 5.88
CA GLY A 444 -12.45 4.59 7.27
C GLY A 444 -13.14 3.46 8.05
N ARG A 445 -14.13 2.80 7.44
CA ARG A 445 -14.85 1.67 8.07
C ARG A 445 -13.95 0.47 8.36
N HIS A 446 -12.95 0.21 7.52
CA HIS A 446 -11.97 -0.84 7.76
C HIS A 446 -11.07 -0.48 8.94
N VAL A 447 -10.63 0.79 9.00
CA VAL A 447 -9.86 1.33 10.12
C VAL A 447 -10.67 1.26 11.42
N ASP A 448 -11.96 1.63 11.41
CA ASP A 448 -12.85 1.54 12.57
C ASP A 448 -13.07 0.10 13.04
N ARG A 449 -13.21 -0.83 12.09
CA ARG A 449 -13.34 -2.27 12.42
C ARG A 449 -12.06 -2.78 13.06
N TRP A 450 -10.91 -2.42 12.51
CA TRP A 450 -9.63 -2.83 13.03
C TRP A 450 -9.39 -2.26 14.43
N TRP A 451 -9.70 -0.98 14.66
CA TRP A 451 -9.61 -0.37 15.98
C TRP A 451 -10.54 -0.99 17.01
N ARG A 452 -11.75 -1.37 16.62
CA ARG A 452 -12.63 -2.13 17.51
C ARG A 452 -12.04 -3.49 17.88
N ILE A 453 -11.38 -4.17 16.95
CA ILE A 453 -10.72 -5.45 17.23
C ILE A 453 -9.55 -5.26 18.20
N VAL A 454 -8.70 -4.26 17.98
CA VAL A 454 -7.56 -3.94 18.86
C VAL A 454 -8.01 -3.43 20.24
N GLY A 455 -9.08 -2.63 20.26
CA GLY A 455 -9.66 -2.02 21.46
C GLY A 455 -10.47 -2.97 22.33
N THR A 456 -10.76 -4.18 21.86
CA THR A 456 -11.54 -5.19 22.57
C THR A 456 -10.66 -6.36 23.01
N ARG A 457 -11.07 -7.07 24.07
CA ARG A 457 -10.46 -8.34 24.49
C ARG A 457 -11.34 -9.51 24.07
N ARG A 458 -10.73 -10.67 23.92
CA ARG A 458 -11.46 -11.94 23.77
C ARG A 458 -12.39 -12.09 24.97
N SER A 459 -13.61 -12.58 24.78
CA SER A 459 -14.46 -12.94 25.91
C SER A 459 -13.72 -13.96 26.79
N PRO A 460 -13.76 -13.82 28.13
CA PRO A 460 -13.19 -14.84 29.01
C PRO A 460 -13.88 -16.19 28.76
N PRO A 461 -13.21 -17.32 29.05
CA PRO A 461 -13.92 -18.60 29.11
C PRO A 461 -15.06 -18.49 30.13
N PRO A 462 -16.16 -19.25 29.96
CA PRO A 462 -17.11 -19.44 31.05
C PRO A 462 -16.37 -19.84 32.32
N PRO A 463 -16.80 -19.38 33.51
CA PRO A 463 -16.30 -19.96 34.75
C PRO A 463 -16.52 -21.48 34.69
N ASP A 464 -15.56 -22.26 35.21
CA ASP A 464 -15.65 -23.72 35.39
C ASP A 464 -15.43 -24.62 34.15
N VAL A 465 -14.87 -24.11 33.05
CA VAL A 465 -14.47 -24.96 31.91
C VAL A 465 -12.99 -25.33 31.93
N GLY A 466 -12.68 -26.62 31.72
CA GLY A 466 -11.30 -27.11 31.58
C GLY A 466 -10.57 -26.52 30.36
N PRO A 467 -9.22 -26.61 30.32
CA PRO A 467 -8.38 -25.95 29.31
C PRO A 467 -8.71 -26.37 27.87
N TRP A 468 -9.12 -27.62 27.65
CA TRP A 468 -9.54 -28.12 26.34
C TRP A 468 -10.84 -27.48 25.84
N HIS A 469 -11.83 -27.30 26.71
CA HIS A 469 -13.08 -26.62 26.37
C HIS A 469 -12.86 -25.11 26.15
N ALA A 470 -11.90 -24.52 26.88
CA ALA A 470 -11.44 -23.16 26.59
C ALA A 470 -10.79 -23.07 25.20
N LEU A 471 -9.99 -24.05 24.78
CA LEU A 471 -9.38 -24.08 23.45
C LEU A 471 -10.45 -24.28 22.35
N LEU A 472 -11.38 -25.22 22.52
CA LEU A 472 -12.45 -25.49 21.55
C LEU A 472 -13.42 -24.31 21.40
N SER A 473 -13.67 -23.54 22.46
CA SER A 473 -14.47 -22.32 22.40
C SER A 473 -13.72 -21.10 21.84
N LEU A 474 -12.43 -21.22 21.53
CA LEU A 474 -11.61 -20.11 21.03
C LEU A 474 -12.21 -19.42 19.78
N PRO A 475 -12.73 -20.11 18.75
CA PRO A 475 -13.34 -19.45 17.59
C PRO A 475 -14.53 -18.57 17.99
N VAL A 476 -15.39 -19.07 18.87
CA VAL A 476 -16.55 -18.33 19.39
C VAL A 476 -16.10 -17.14 20.24
N ARG A 477 -15.08 -17.30 21.09
CA ARG A 477 -14.50 -16.23 21.92
C ARG A 477 -13.67 -15.20 21.13
N LEU A 478 -13.18 -15.58 19.94
CA LEU A 478 -12.56 -14.64 18.99
C LEU A 478 -13.62 -13.82 18.26
N ALA A 479 -14.78 -14.42 18.00
CA ALA A 479 -15.93 -13.75 17.38
C ALA A 479 -16.70 -12.85 18.38
N ARG A 480 -16.85 -13.29 19.63
CA ARG A 480 -17.43 -12.51 20.73
C ARG A 480 -16.34 -11.74 21.46
N ARG A 481 -16.20 -10.45 21.16
CA ARG A 481 -15.22 -9.57 21.78
C ARG A 481 -15.90 -8.59 22.74
N VAL A 482 -15.29 -8.38 23.90
CA VAL A 482 -15.79 -7.44 24.93
C VAL A 482 -14.93 -6.17 24.89
N PRO A 483 -15.53 -4.96 24.99
CA PRO A 483 -14.77 -3.73 25.13
C PRO A 483 -13.77 -3.83 26.28
N ARG A 484 -12.53 -3.36 26.05
CA ARG A 484 -11.61 -3.21 27.16
C ARG A 484 -12.07 -2.04 28.05
N PRO A 485 -11.79 -2.08 29.37
CA PRO A 485 -12.15 -0.99 30.26
C PRO A 485 -11.59 0.35 29.76
N SER A 486 -12.39 1.41 29.90
CA SER A 486 -12.03 2.77 29.49
C SER A 486 -11.26 3.47 30.61
N TYR A 487 -10.33 4.33 30.22
CA TYR A 487 -9.73 5.31 31.14
C TYR A 487 -10.66 6.50 31.27
N VAL A 488 -10.63 7.17 32.42
CA VAL A 488 -11.41 8.40 32.65
C VAL A 488 -10.47 9.59 32.55
N VAL A 489 -10.80 10.53 31.67
CA VAL A 489 -10.19 11.86 31.60
C VAL A 489 -11.04 12.77 32.46
N ALA A 490 -10.65 12.91 33.72
CA ALA A 490 -11.26 13.83 34.67
C ALA A 490 -10.77 15.25 34.37
N HIS A 491 -11.67 16.23 34.28
CA HIS A 491 -11.30 17.62 34.01
C HIS A 491 -12.09 18.59 34.89
N ALA A 492 -11.45 19.70 35.26
CA ALA A 492 -12.14 20.82 35.90
C ALA A 492 -13.22 21.41 34.97
N PRO A 493 -14.26 22.06 35.51
CA PRO A 493 -15.39 22.57 34.72
C PRO A 493 -15.06 23.82 33.89
N ASP A 494 -13.91 24.45 34.12
CA ASP A 494 -13.52 25.66 33.41
C ASP A 494 -13.17 25.38 31.93
N GLU A 495 -13.35 26.41 31.10
CA GLU A 495 -13.18 26.31 29.65
C GLU A 495 -11.78 25.84 29.24
N ARG A 496 -10.74 26.18 30.01
CA ARG A 496 -9.36 25.76 29.71
C ARG A 496 -9.19 24.25 29.92
N ALA A 497 -9.71 23.69 31.00
CA ALA A 497 -9.70 22.26 31.25
C ALA A 497 -10.54 21.48 30.23
N VAL A 498 -11.73 21.99 29.87
CA VAL A 498 -12.60 21.40 28.83
C VAL A 498 -11.89 21.34 27.48
N ARG A 499 -11.28 22.45 27.05
CA ARG A 499 -10.51 22.51 25.78
C ARG A 499 -9.35 21.51 25.80
N ARG A 500 -8.64 21.37 26.92
CA ARG A 500 -7.52 20.42 27.09
C ARG A 500 -7.97 18.97 27.01
N ALA A 501 -8.97 18.58 27.79
CA ALA A 501 -9.55 17.23 27.74
C ALA A 501 -10.03 16.89 26.33
N THR A 502 -10.65 17.86 25.66
CA THR A 502 -11.14 17.72 24.28
C THR A 502 -10.03 17.47 23.25
N LEU A 503 -8.76 17.81 23.52
CA LEU A 503 -7.63 17.49 22.64
C LEU A 503 -7.27 16.00 22.59
N LEU A 504 -7.74 15.19 23.55
CA LEU A 504 -7.49 13.74 23.59
C LEU A 504 -8.49 12.96 22.74
N ARG A 505 -9.75 13.41 22.68
CA ARG A 505 -10.83 12.78 21.89
C ARG A 505 -10.50 12.49 20.42
N PRO A 506 -9.80 13.36 19.65
CA PRO A 506 -9.49 13.09 18.25
C PRO A 506 -8.55 11.90 18.05
N TRP A 507 -7.90 11.44 19.11
CA TRP A 507 -6.98 10.31 19.11
C TRP A 507 -7.61 9.05 19.71
N ASP A 508 -8.77 9.15 20.36
CA ASP A 508 -9.46 8.01 20.93
C ASP A 508 -10.28 7.26 19.88
N LEU A 509 -9.57 6.56 19.01
CA LEU A 509 -10.17 5.87 17.86
C LEU A 509 -10.81 4.53 18.26
N ALA A 510 -10.58 4.08 19.49
CA ALA A 510 -11.10 2.82 20.01
C ALA A 510 -12.18 3.02 21.09
N GLY A 511 -12.58 4.26 21.39
CA GLY A 511 -13.58 4.57 22.43
C GLY A 511 -13.12 4.12 23.82
N ARG A 512 -11.83 4.30 24.12
CA ARG A 512 -11.15 3.89 25.35
C ARG A 512 -11.01 5.04 26.36
N LEU A 513 -11.46 6.26 26.02
CA LEU A 513 -11.50 7.41 26.91
C LEU A 513 -12.96 7.79 27.22
N ARG A 514 -13.27 7.92 28.51
CA ARG A 514 -14.44 8.61 29.03
C ARG A 514 -14.01 9.99 29.53
N PHE A 515 -14.91 10.96 29.48
CA PHE A 515 -14.64 12.34 29.87
C PHE A 515 -15.64 12.70 30.93
N ASP A 516 -15.14 12.88 32.15
CA ASP A 516 -15.98 13.13 33.32
C ASP A 516 -15.56 14.48 33.91
N GLU A 517 -16.55 15.28 34.28
CA GLU A 517 -16.32 16.53 34.99
C GLU A 517 -15.97 16.22 36.45
N ALA A 518 -14.90 16.84 36.96
CA ALA A 518 -14.36 16.64 38.30
C ALA A 518 -14.18 18.02 38.96
N PRO A 519 -15.22 18.52 39.67
CA PRO A 519 -15.23 19.84 40.29
C PRO A 519 -14.15 20.02 41.37
N ASP A 520 -13.63 18.92 41.90
CA ASP A 520 -12.55 18.85 42.88
C ASP A 520 -11.17 19.21 42.31
N LEU A 521 -11.02 19.21 40.98
CA LEU A 521 -9.77 19.56 40.32
C LEU A 521 -9.56 21.07 40.24
N ALA A 522 -8.31 21.51 40.42
CA ALA A 522 -7.94 22.91 40.25
C ALA A 522 -8.25 23.42 38.83
N ALA A 523 -8.54 24.72 38.69
CA ALA A 523 -8.86 25.33 37.40
C ALA A 523 -7.78 25.04 36.33
N GLY A 524 -8.22 24.55 35.18
CA GLY A 524 -7.38 24.14 34.06
C GLY A 524 -6.79 22.73 34.18
N ALA A 525 -6.97 22.03 35.31
CA ALA A 525 -6.38 20.70 35.51
C ALA A 525 -7.14 19.62 34.74
N VAL A 526 -6.37 18.66 34.23
CA VAL A 526 -6.85 17.43 33.59
C VAL A 526 -6.07 16.26 34.16
N GLU A 527 -6.79 15.26 34.66
CA GLU A 527 -6.24 14.06 35.28
C GLU A 527 -6.69 12.82 34.51
N LEU A 528 -5.78 11.86 34.32
CA LEU A 528 -6.13 10.56 33.78
C LEU A 528 -6.28 9.55 34.91
N ARG A 529 -7.45 8.94 35.03
CA ARG A 529 -7.73 7.86 35.97
C ARG A 529 -7.77 6.52 35.23
N ASP A 530 -7.26 5.49 35.88
CA ASP A 530 -7.33 4.13 35.37
C ASP A 530 -8.78 3.60 35.37
N PRO A 531 -9.05 2.40 34.81
CA PRO A 531 -10.41 1.88 34.77
C PRO A 531 -11.02 1.51 36.13
N SER A 532 -10.23 1.50 37.21
CA SER A 532 -10.71 1.36 38.59
C SER A 532 -11.05 2.70 39.24
N GLY A 533 -10.78 3.82 38.54
CA GLY A 533 -11.00 5.18 39.02
C GLY A 533 -9.79 5.78 39.74
N LYS A 534 -8.65 5.09 39.80
CA LYS A 534 -7.46 5.58 40.51
C LYS A 534 -6.68 6.59 39.64
N PRO A 535 -6.29 7.76 40.19
CA PRO A 535 -5.47 8.72 39.45
C PRO A 535 -4.11 8.14 39.08
N LEU A 536 -3.68 8.38 37.83
CA LEU A 536 -2.39 7.94 37.32
C LEU A 536 -1.35 9.06 37.43
N SER A 537 -0.13 8.69 37.81
CA SER A 537 1.01 9.61 37.71
C SER A 537 1.24 10.05 36.26
N VAL A 538 1.88 11.20 36.05
CA VAL A 538 2.14 11.78 34.72
C VAL A 538 2.82 10.78 33.77
N ALA A 539 3.81 10.03 34.27
CA ALA A 539 4.51 9.02 33.46
C ALA A 539 3.59 7.85 33.07
N SER A 540 2.82 7.33 34.04
CA SER A 540 1.86 6.24 33.82
C SER A 540 0.71 6.66 32.90
N ALA A 541 0.24 7.90 33.03
CA ALA A 541 -0.77 8.47 32.16
C ALA A 541 -0.27 8.59 30.71
N GLY A 542 0.96 9.07 30.52
CA GLY A 542 1.61 9.13 29.20
C GLY A 542 1.74 7.75 28.55
N ALA A 543 2.19 6.75 29.30
CA ALA A 543 2.30 5.37 28.81
C ALA A 543 0.93 4.74 28.50
N ALA A 544 -0.09 5.00 29.33
CA ALA A 544 -1.45 4.53 29.10
C ALA A 544 -2.05 5.15 27.81
N LEU A 545 -1.93 6.48 27.66
CA LEU A 545 -2.38 7.19 26.47
C LEU A 545 -1.66 6.70 25.22
N ALA A 546 -0.34 6.51 25.27
CA ALA A 546 0.42 5.99 24.13
C ALA A 546 -0.13 4.64 23.62
N ARG A 547 -0.49 3.73 24.54
CA ARG A 547 -1.04 2.41 24.19
C ARG A 547 -2.43 2.48 23.54
N ILE A 548 -3.29 3.39 23.98
CA ILE A 548 -4.69 3.44 23.54
C ILE A 548 -4.96 4.45 22.43
N LEU A 549 -4.07 5.43 22.22
CA LEU A 549 -4.19 6.49 21.22
C LEU A 549 -3.29 6.20 20.01
N PRO A 550 -3.86 5.81 18.86
CA PRO A 550 -3.09 5.35 17.71
C PRO A 550 -2.14 6.34 17.07
N GLY A 551 -2.46 7.63 17.16
CA GLY A 551 -1.55 8.65 16.68
C GLY A 551 -0.31 8.84 17.55
N LEU A 552 -0.30 8.23 18.73
CA LEU A 552 0.88 8.14 19.58
C LEU A 552 1.70 6.88 19.32
N TRP A 553 1.28 6.01 18.38
CA TRP A 553 1.95 4.74 18.13
C TRP A 553 3.37 4.82 17.53
N PRO A 554 3.74 5.84 16.74
CA PRO A 554 5.15 6.08 16.45
C PRO A 554 5.99 6.22 17.72
N TRP A 555 5.37 6.69 18.81
CA TRP A 555 5.97 6.81 20.14
C TRP A 555 5.76 5.58 21.01
N VAL A 556 4.85 4.64 20.68
CA VAL A 556 4.62 3.43 21.49
C VAL A 556 5.90 2.61 21.61
N LEU A 557 6.69 2.52 20.52
CA LEU A 557 7.99 1.81 20.51
C LEU A 557 9.03 2.43 21.44
N VAL A 558 8.78 3.63 21.97
CA VAL A 558 9.67 4.34 22.89
C VAL A 558 8.92 4.88 24.11
N ALA A 559 7.62 4.60 24.26
CA ALA A 559 6.78 5.20 25.30
C ALA A 559 7.06 4.61 26.69
N TRP A 560 7.69 3.43 26.73
CA TRP A 560 8.25 2.84 27.95
C TRP A 560 9.55 3.52 28.39
N ILE A 561 10.15 4.36 27.55
CA ILE A 561 11.30 5.20 27.92
C ILE A 561 10.74 6.41 28.69
N GLY A 562 10.95 6.45 30.01
CA GLY A 562 10.35 7.44 30.93
C GLY A 562 10.35 8.91 30.45
N PRO A 563 11.44 9.43 29.83
CA PRO A 563 11.45 10.74 29.18
C PRO A 563 10.38 10.96 28.11
N VAL A 564 10.08 9.96 27.27
CA VAL A 564 9.10 10.04 26.19
C VAL A 564 7.67 10.00 26.74
N GLY A 565 7.41 9.15 27.73
CA GLY A 565 6.12 9.13 28.45
C GLY A 565 5.81 10.48 29.10
N ARG A 566 6.81 11.11 29.74
CA ARG A 566 6.68 12.48 30.27
C ARG A 566 6.49 13.53 29.18
N PHE A 567 7.16 13.41 28.04
CA PHE A 567 6.97 14.32 26.91
C PHE A 567 5.55 14.26 26.35
N VAL A 568 5.01 13.05 26.14
CA VAL A 568 3.63 12.83 25.71
C VAL A 568 2.66 13.41 26.74
N ALA A 569 2.81 13.07 28.02
CA ALA A 569 1.92 13.58 29.05
C ALA A 569 1.99 15.12 29.15
N ARG A 570 3.18 15.74 29.14
CA ARG A 570 3.33 17.20 29.13
C ARG A 570 2.69 17.85 27.89
N ARG A 571 2.76 17.22 26.72
CA ARG A 571 2.19 17.80 25.49
C ARG A 571 0.69 17.60 25.33
N PHE A 572 0.13 16.54 25.90
CA PHE A 572 -1.27 16.16 25.72
C PHE A 572 -2.15 16.45 26.93
N LEU A 573 -1.59 16.41 28.15
CA LEU A 573 -2.29 16.74 29.40
C LEU A 573 -1.91 18.13 29.92
N ASP A 574 -0.80 18.72 29.45
CA ASP A 574 -0.32 20.05 29.87
C ASP A 574 -0.33 20.20 31.40
N ALA A 575 0.04 19.10 32.08
CA ALA A 575 0.27 19.08 33.52
C ALA A 575 1.45 19.99 33.79
N ASP A 576 1.17 21.16 34.36
CA ASP A 576 2.21 22.00 34.93
C ASP A 576 3.01 21.12 35.89
N VAL A 577 4.30 20.99 35.61
CA VAL A 577 5.24 20.31 36.50
C VAL A 577 5.48 21.26 37.65
N ARG A 578 4.53 21.32 38.58
CA ARG A 578 4.75 21.85 39.91
C ARG A 578 4.11 20.91 40.91
N GLY A 579 4.96 20.12 41.57
CA GLY A 579 4.67 19.50 42.88
C GLY A 579 4.37 18.01 42.85
N ALA A 580 5.42 17.18 42.75
CA ALA A 580 5.75 16.06 43.65
C ALA A 580 7.07 15.44 43.18
#